data_AF-A0A850Q3X4-F1
#
_entry.id   AF-A0A850Q3X4-F1
#
_cell.length_a   1.000
_cell.length_b   1.000
_cell.length_c   1.000
_cell.angle_alpha   90.00
_cell.angle_beta   90.00
_cell.angle_gamma   90.00
#
_symmetry.space_group_name_H-M   'P 1'
#
loop_
_entity.id
_entity.type
_entity.pdbx_description
1 polymer ?
#
loop_
_entity_poly.entity_id
_entity_poly.type
_entity_poly.pdbx_seq_one_letter_code
_entity_poly.pdbx_strand_id
1 'polypeptide(L)'
;MAASTTLRGDAGEDWLAGDAGDNSVYGGGGNDWVEGQGGTDFLRGGSGDDTIIAGAGNDSAYGDLGRDEIILNQGNDRAFGGKGADTIWGGDGRDRIKGQGSNDFLSGDAGNDTLSGGNGNDALNGGAGNDHLRGGKGHDVFIYTSGHDVIWDFGPQDQWHLQIPEFADMDQIPLSALYGYSYQDGKTLVFDFGDGDVLEFRNMTFSGLNDALLQ
;
A
#
# COMPACT_ATOMS: atom_id res chain seq x y z
N MET A 1 -31.81 -6.05 -2.11
CA MET A 1 -30.77 -6.31 -3.13
C MET A 1 -30.94 -5.22 -4.16
N ALA A 2 -30.09 -4.20 -4.14
CA ALA A 2 -29.93 -3.35 -5.32
C ALA A 2 -29.44 -4.25 -6.48
N ALA A 3 -29.85 -3.95 -7.70
CA ALA A 3 -29.47 -4.75 -8.86
C ALA A 3 -28.01 -4.42 -9.20
N SER A 4 -27.26 -5.40 -9.72
CA SER A 4 -25.92 -5.11 -10.21
C SER A 4 -25.98 -4.20 -11.43
N THR A 5 -25.24 -3.09 -11.39
CA THR A 5 -25.23 -2.07 -12.44
C THR A 5 -23.87 -2.06 -13.15
N THR A 6 -23.87 -1.92 -14.47
CA THR A 6 -22.64 -1.72 -15.26
C THR A 6 -22.63 -0.34 -15.87
N LEU A 7 -21.59 0.44 -15.58
CA LEU A 7 -21.32 1.76 -16.15
C LEU A 7 -20.05 1.70 -17.00
N ARG A 8 -20.07 2.40 -18.14
CA ARG A 8 -18.93 2.47 -19.06
C ARG A 8 -18.81 3.90 -19.57
N GLY A 9 -17.65 4.51 -19.38
CA GLY A 9 -17.24 5.70 -20.09
C GLY A 9 -16.75 5.36 -21.50
N ASP A 10 -16.25 6.37 -22.19
CA ASP A 10 -15.72 6.27 -23.54
C ASP A 10 -14.27 6.72 -23.65
N ALA A 11 -14.00 7.74 -24.47
CA ALA A 11 -12.70 8.34 -24.62
C ALA A 11 -12.82 9.82 -24.27
N GLY A 12 -12.03 10.29 -23.31
CA GLY A 12 -12.17 11.62 -22.72
C GLY A 12 -12.26 11.49 -21.20
N GLU A 13 -12.49 12.61 -20.53
CA GLU A 13 -12.67 12.61 -19.07
C GLU A 13 -14.13 12.29 -18.75
N ASP A 14 -14.38 11.15 -18.11
CA ASP A 14 -15.71 10.72 -17.67
C ASP A 14 -15.89 10.85 -16.15
N TRP A 15 -17.13 11.11 -15.73
CA TRP A 15 -17.55 11.01 -14.33
C TRP A 15 -18.58 9.90 -14.20
N LEU A 16 -18.18 8.79 -13.58
CA LEU A 16 -18.97 7.58 -13.44
C LEU A 16 -19.15 7.25 -11.96
N ALA A 17 -20.39 7.21 -11.51
CA ALA A 17 -20.73 6.84 -10.13
C ALA A 17 -21.74 5.70 -10.13
N GLY A 18 -21.41 4.67 -9.35
CA GLY A 18 -22.27 3.58 -8.98
C GLY A 18 -23.46 3.98 -8.09
N ASP A 19 -24.11 2.98 -7.54
CA ASP A 19 -25.11 3.07 -6.49
C ASP A 19 -24.69 2.22 -5.29
N ALA A 20 -25.52 2.12 -4.26
CA ALA A 20 -25.18 1.36 -3.05
C ALA A 20 -25.25 -0.19 -3.22
N GLY A 21 -25.19 -0.71 -4.44
CA GLY A 21 -25.15 -2.14 -4.73
C GLY A 21 -23.96 -2.53 -5.61
N ASP A 22 -23.75 -3.83 -5.78
CA ASP A 22 -22.59 -4.35 -6.52
C ASP A 22 -22.51 -3.84 -7.97
N ASN A 23 -21.51 -3.02 -8.27
CA ASN A 23 -21.36 -2.36 -9.56
C ASN A 23 -20.14 -2.86 -10.35
N SER A 24 -20.16 -2.59 -11.65
CA SER A 24 -19.00 -2.71 -12.52
C SER A 24 -18.84 -1.41 -13.30
N VAL A 25 -17.84 -0.62 -12.94
CA VAL A 25 -17.60 0.72 -13.50
C VAL A 25 -16.29 0.71 -14.26
N TYR A 26 -16.32 1.16 -15.52
CA TYR A 26 -15.17 1.21 -16.42
C TYR A 26 -15.02 2.63 -16.95
N GLY A 27 -13.93 3.33 -16.63
CA GLY A 27 -13.59 4.67 -17.13
C GLY A 27 -13.43 4.67 -18.64
N GLY A 28 -12.46 3.89 -19.14
CA GLY A 28 -12.22 3.79 -20.58
C GLY A 28 -10.85 4.35 -20.90
N GLY A 29 -10.79 5.46 -21.62
CA GLY A 29 -9.53 6.19 -21.75
C GLY A 29 -9.74 7.69 -21.63
N GLY A 30 -8.70 8.40 -21.21
CA GLY A 30 -8.81 9.75 -20.67
C GLY A 30 -8.64 9.70 -19.15
N ASN A 31 -8.77 10.85 -18.48
CA ASN A 31 -8.58 10.93 -17.04
C ASN A 31 -9.96 10.88 -16.38
N ASP A 32 -10.31 9.74 -15.80
CA ASP A 32 -11.66 9.43 -15.38
C ASP A 32 -11.84 9.52 -13.87
N TRP A 33 -13.05 9.88 -13.44
CA TRP A 33 -13.50 9.74 -12.05
C TRP A 33 -14.46 8.55 -11.94
N VAL A 34 -14.07 7.53 -11.19
CA VAL A 34 -14.79 6.25 -11.07
C VAL A 34 -15.15 5.97 -9.61
N GLU A 35 -16.44 5.91 -9.27
CA GLU A 35 -16.92 5.72 -7.90
C GLU A 35 -17.84 4.49 -7.74
N GLY A 36 -17.61 3.65 -6.73
CA GLY A 36 -18.44 2.49 -6.38
C GLY A 36 -19.57 2.79 -5.38
N GLN A 37 -19.29 3.66 -4.40
CA GLN A 37 -20.13 3.97 -3.24
C GLN A 37 -20.27 2.84 -2.24
N GLY A 38 -21.04 1.80 -2.52
CA GLY A 38 -21.10 0.68 -1.60
C GLY A 38 -21.67 -0.57 -2.24
N GLY A 39 -21.42 -1.72 -1.63
CA GLY A 39 -21.62 -3.00 -2.29
C GLY A 39 -20.29 -3.69 -2.50
N THR A 40 -20.23 -4.68 -3.37
CA THR A 40 -18.98 -5.29 -3.81
C THR A 40 -18.74 -4.91 -5.26
N ASP A 41 -17.86 -3.95 -5.47
CA ASP A 41 -17.68 -3.26 -6.73
C ASP A 41 -16.45 -3.73 -7.49
N PHE A 42 -16.57 -3.70 -8.83
CA PHE A 42 -15.45 -3.82 -9.74
C PHE A 42 -15.23 -2.47 -10.42
N LEU A 43 -14.10 -1.84 -10.17
CA LEU A 43 -13.77 -0.50 -10.64
C LEU A 43 -12.50 -0.55 -11.49
N ARG A 44 -12.52 0.10 -12.65
CA ARG A 44 -11.39 0.14 -13.56
C ARG A 44 -11.30 1.52 -14.21
N GLY A 45 -10.17 2.20 -14.03
CA GLY A 45 -9.85 3.50 -14.67
C GLY A 45 -9.66 3.30 -16.17
N GLY A 46 -8.54 2.69 -16.55
CA GLY A 46 -8.29 2.25 -17.92
C GLY A 46 -7.02 2.86 -18.50
N SER A 47 -7.10 3.99 -19.19
CA SER A 47 -5.89 4.65 -19.67
C SER A 47 -5.95 6.14 -19.50
N GLY A 48 -4.98 6.72 -18.82
CA GLY A 48 -4.99 8.12 -18.42
C GLY A 48 -4.71 8.20 -16.92
N ASP A 49 -4.64 9.40 -16.38
CA ASP A 49 -4.44 9.57 -14.95
C ASP A 49 -5.83 9.54 -14.27
N ASP A 50 -6.23 8.41 -13.71
CA ASP A 50 -7.59 8.19 -13.22
C ASP A 50 -7.70 8.40 -11.69
N THR A 51 -8.91 8.72 -11.21
CA THR A 51 -9.27 8.72 -9.80
C THR A 51 -10.36 7.69 -9.54
N ILE A 52 -10.08 6.72 -8.66
CA ILE A 52 -10.98 5.62 -8.32
C ILE A 52 -11.31 5.68 -6.83
N ILE A 53 -12.61 5.71 -6.50
CA ILE A 53 -13.11 5.71 -5.11
C ILE A 53 -14.04 4.51 -4.93
N ALA A 54 -13.63 3.51 -4.15
CA ALA A 54 -14.41 2.28 -4.00
C ALA A 54 -15.62 2.48 -3.08
N GLY A 55 -15.37 2.82 -1.82
CA GLY A 55 -16.42 3.14 -0.85
C GLY A 55 -16.59 2.03 0.17
N ALA A 56 -17.80 1.56 0.40
CA ALA A 56 -18.08 0.57 1.44
C ALA A 56 -18.36 -0.83 0.90
N GLY A 57 -17.58 -1.81 1.32
CA GLY A 57 -17.76 -3.21 1.01
C GLY A 57 -16.46 -3.80 0.46
N ASN A 58 -16.49 -4.99 -0.15
CA ASN A 58 -15.23 -5.65 -0.53
C ASN A 58 -15.01 -5.51 -2.03
N ASP A 59 -14.18 -4.55 -2.42
CA ASP A 59 -14.10 -4.05 -3.77
C ASP A 59 -12.83 -4.55 -4.50
N SER A 60 -12.81 -4.32 -5.81
CA SER A 60 -11.65 -4.58 -6.65
C SER A 60 -11.42 -3.42 -7.62
N ALA A 61 -10.34 -2.68 -7.40
CA ALA A 61 -9.96 -1.50 -8.18
C ALA A 61 -8.71 -1.76 -9.04
N TYR A 62 -8.73 -1.23 -10.26
CA TYR A 62 -7.64 -1.32 -11.25
C TYR A 62 -7.39 0.06 -11.88
N GLY A 63 -6.21 0.65 -11.69
CA GLY A 63 -5.82 1.88 -12.38
C GLY A 63 -5.51 1.64 -13.86
N ASP A 64 -4.80 0.54 -14.15
CA ASP A 64 -4.34 0.09 -15.47
C ASP A 64 -3.14 0.91 -16.04
N LEU A 65 -3.36 2.01 -16.77
CA LEU A 65 -2.28 2.79 -17.41
C LEU A 65 -2.39 4.27 -17.06
N GLY A 66 -1.30 4.87 -16.64
CA GLY A 66 -1.26 6.29 -16.27
C GLY A 66 -0.99 6.42 -14.78
N ARG A 67 -0.91 7.63 -14.26
CA ARG A 67 -0.75 7.82 -12.81
C ARG A 67 -2.14 7.85 -12.19
N ASP A 68 -2.43 6.81 -11.43
CA ASP A 68 -3.76 6.63 -10.86
C ASP A 68 -3.78 6.95 -9.36
N GLU A 69 -4.93 7.46 -8.92
CA GLU A 69 -5.26 7.70 -7.52
C GLU A 69 -6.39 6.73 -7.11
N ILE A 70 -6.13 5.81 -6.18
CA ILE A 70 -7.09 4.78 -5.76
C ILE A 70 -7.35 4.89 -4.26
N ILE A 71 -8.61 5.12 -3.87
CA ILE A 71 -9.07 5.22 -2.49
C ILE A 71 -10.12 4.14 -2.23
N LEU A 72 -9.77 3.10 -1.46
CA LEU A 72 -10.65 1.95 -1.24
C LEU A 72 -11.69 2.21 -0.12
N ASN A 73 -11.32 2.95 0.92
CA ASN A 73 -12.15 3.32 2.08
C ASN A 73 -12.48 2.19 3.07
N GLN A 74 -13.52 1.39 2.87
CA GLN A 74 -14.00 0.44 3.89
C GLN A 74 -14.21 -0.95 3.31
N GLY A 75 -13.49 -1.94 3.83
CA GLY A 75 -13.74 -3.34 3.57
C GLY A 75 -12.47 -4.15 3.39
N ASN A 76 -12.57 -5.32 2.75
CA ASN A 76 -11.39 -6.15 2.49
C ASN A 76 -11.15 -6.14 0.99
N ASP A 77 -10.34 -5.18 0.56
CA ASP A 77 -10.30 -4.74 -0.82
C ASP A 77 -9.09 -5.28 -1.57
N ARG A 78 -9.13 -5.10 -2.88
CA ARG A 78 -7.99 -5.40 -3.75
C ARG A 78 -7.75 -4.23 -4.68
N ALA A 79 -6.52 -3.73 -4.70
CA ALA A 79 -6.10 -2.68 -5.61
C ALA A 79 -4.90 -3.12 -6.44
N PHE A 80 -4.92 -2.71 -7.70
CA PHE A 80 -3.83 -2.87 -8.65
C PHE A 80 -3.61 -1.52 -9.33
N GLY A 81 -2.49 -0.84 -9.07
CA GLY A 81 -2.13 0.43 -9.70
C GLY A 81 -1.98 0.25 -11.21
N GLY A 82 -0.98 -0.52 -11.62
CA GLY A 82 -0.82 -0.92 -13.01
C GLY A 82 0.50 -0.44 -13.56
N LYS A 83 0.46 0.50 -14.51
CA LYS A 83 1.65 1.20 -14.97
C LYS A 83 1.49 2.68 -14.69
N GLY A 84 2.39 3.22 -13.90
CA GLY A 84 2.42 4.65 -13.61
C GLY A 84 2.93 4.87 -12.22
N ALA A 85 3.00 6.11 -11.78
CA ALA A 85 3.45 6.40 -10.42
C ALA A 85 2.22 6.52 -9.53
N ASP A 86 1.65 5.40 -9.12
CA ASP A 86 0.29 5.33 -8.57
C ASP A 86 0.26 5.67 -7.08
N THR A 87 -0.86 6.17 -6.60
CA THR A 87 -1.11 6.44 -5.18
C THR A 87 -2.34 5.67 -4.73
N ILE A 88 -2.16 4.77 -3.75
CA ILE A 88 -3.22 3.86 -3.30
C ILE A 88 -3.37 3.92 -1.78
N TRP A 89 -4.61 4.13 -1.31
CA TRP A 89 -4.99 4.06 0.11
C TRP A 89 -6.01 2.93 0.33
N GLY A 90 -5.69 2.01 1.24
CA GLY A 90 -6.51 0.86 1.61
C GLY A 90 -7.72 1.23 2.47
N GLY A 91 -7.55 2.14 3.42
CA GLY A 91 -8.60 2.48 4.38
C GLY A 91 -8.77 1.41 5.46
N ASP A 92 -10.00 1.12 5.85
CA ASP A 92 -10.33 0.15 6.91
C ASP A 92 -10.45 -1.26 6.34
N GLY A 93 -9.75 -2.24 6.91
CA GLY A 93 -10.10 -3.65 6.86
C GLY A 93 -8.92 -4.58 6.60
N ARG A 94 -8.92 -5.32 5.50
CA ARG A 94 -7.80 -6.23 5.18
C ARG A 94 -7.58 -6.25 3.70
N ASP A 95 -6.64 -5.44 3.28
CA ASP A 95 -6.46 -5.09 1.89
C ASP A 95 -5.30 -5.83 1.27
N ARG A 96 -5.40 -5.96 -0.06
CA ARG A 96 -4.33 -6.49 -0.90
C ARG A 96 -4.02 -5.49 -1.98
N ILE A 97 -2.96 -4.74 -1.77
CA ILE A 97 -2.58 -3.62 -2.61
C ILE A 97 -1.32 -3.99 -3.40
N LYS A 98 -1.33 -3.70 -4.70
CA LYS A 98 -0.16 -3.85 -5.58
C LYS A 98 0.01 -2.61 -6.43
N GLY A 99 1.14 -1.92 -6.32
CA GLY A 99 1.50 -0.81 -7.22
C GLY A 99 1.82 -1.30 -8.63
N GLN A 100 2.58 -2.41 -8.69
CA GLN A 100 3.04 -3.15 -9.87
C GLN A 100 4.25 -2.56 -10.58
N GLY A 101 4.18 -1.37 -11.15
CA GLY A 101 5.29 -0.86 -11.94
C GLY A 101 5.31 0.65 -11.98
N SER A 102 6.53 1.21 -12.05
CA SER A 102 6.83 2.61 -11.76
C SER A 102 6.84 2.88 -10.24
N ASN A 103 7.01 4.14 -9.83
CA ASN A 103 7.29 4.46 -8.43
C ASN A 103 5.98 4.76 -7.71
N ASP A 104 5.54 3.85 -6.86
CA ASP A 104 4.21 3.89 -6.26
C ASP A 104 4.25 4.36 -4.79
N PHE A 105 3.16 4.96 -4.33
CA PHE A 105 2.88 5.17 -2.91
C PHE A 105 1.70 4.30 -2.48
N LEU A 106 1.93 3.41 -1.52
CA LEU A 106 0.94 2.46 -1.02
C LEU A 106 0.74 2.64 0.49
N SER A 107 -0.49 2.90 0.92
CA SER A 107 -0.90 2.91 2.32
C SER A 107 -1.95 1.83 2.56
N GLY A 108 -1.74 0.94 3.53
CA GLY A 108 -2.77 -0.01 3.99
C GLY A 108 -3.80 0.67 4.89
N ASP A 109 -3.38 1.70 5.63
CA ASP A 109 -4.16 2.43 6.62
C ASP A 109 -4.53 1.58 7.85
N ALA A 110 -5.77 1.13 8.03
CA ALA A 110 -6.16 0.41 9.24
C ALA A 110 -6.54 -1.02 8.89
N GLY A 111 -5.82 -2.01 9.38
CA GLY A 111 -6.07 -3.37 8.91
C GLY A 111 -4.92 -4.33 9.10
N ASN A 112 -5.08 -5.55 8.60
CA ASN A 112 -3.97 -6.49 8.49
C ASN A 112 -3.66 -6.73 7.02
N ASP A 113 -2.91 -5.82 6.44
CA ASP A 113 -2.83 -5.62 5.02
C ASP A 113 -1.68 -6.37 4.37
N THR A 114 -1.70 -6.44 3.05
CA THR A 114 -0.62 -6.99 2.26
C THR A 114 -0.32 -6.07 1.10
N LEU A 115 0.83 -5.40 1.16
CA LEU A 115 1.28 -4.43 0.18
C LEU A 115 2.45 -4.99 -0.62
N SER A 116 2.44 -4.75 -1.93
CA SER A 116 3.55 -5.06 -2.83
C SER A 116 3.81 -3.88 -3.76
N GLY A 117 4.98 -3.27 -3.67
CA GLY A 117 5.43 -2.17 -4.55
C GLY A 117 5.51 -2.64 -6.00
N GLY A 118 6.51 -3.45 -6.33
CA GLY A 118 6.62 -4.07 -7.64
C GLY A 118 7.94 -3.76 -8.32
N ASN A 119 7.92 -2.96 -9.39
CA ASN A 119 9.15 -2.45 -9.99
C ASN A 119 9.14 -0.92 -9.91
N GLY A 120 10.21 -0.31 -9.44
CA GLY A 120 10.27 1.12 -9.23
C GLY A 120 10.69 1.40 -7.81
N ASN A 121 10.88 2.66 -7.47
CA ASN A 121 11.21 3.03 -6.10
C ASN A 121 9.89 3.32 -5.39
N ASP A 122 9.43 2.36 -4.59
CA ASP A 122 8.10 2.38 -4.00
C ASP A 122 8.16 2.85 -2.55
N ALA A 123 7.13 3.56 -2.09
CA ALA A 123 6.94 3.93 -0.69
C ALA A 123 5.76 3.14 -0.12
N LEU A 124 6.01 2.32 0.89
CA LEU A 124 5.02 1.43 1.50
C LEU A 124 4.81 1.79 2.97
N ASN A 125 3.57 2.07 3.35
CA ASN A 125 3.13 2.23 4.73
C ASN A 125 2.05 1.17 5.03
N GLY A 126 2.34 0.22 5.92
CA GLY A 126 1.32 -0.75 6.36
C GLY A 126 0.18 -0.04 7.06
N GLY A 127 0.53 0.81 8.03
CA GLY A 127 -0.41 1.58 8.83
C GLY A 127 -0.59 0.93 10.20
N ALA A 128 -1.83 0.84 10.66
CA ALA A 128 -2.18 0.24 11.94
C ALA A 128 -2.64 -1.20 11.75
N GLY A 129 -1.97 -2.12 12.42
CA GLY A 129 -2.31 -3.54 12.48
C GLY A 129 -1.12 -4.39 12.11
N ASN A 130 -1.35 -5.58 11.57
CA ASN A 130 -0.28 -6.54 11.33
C ASN A 130 -0.07 -6.75 9.83
N ASP A 131 0.89 -6.01 9.27
CA ASP A 131 1.02 -5.90 7.82
C ASP A 131 2.13 -6.76 7.24
N HIS A 132 1.94 -7.14 5.98
CA HIS A 132 2.94 -7.84 5.19
C HIS A 132 3.38 -6.97 4.03
N LEU A 133 4.63 -6.52 4.07
CA LEU A 133 5.18 -5.55 3.13
C LEU A 133 6.24 -6.18 2.24
N ARG A 134 6.17 -5.84 0.95
CA ARG A 134 7.13 -6.26 -0.07
C ARG A 134 7.45 -5.10 -1.01
N GLY A 135 8.70 -4.64 -1.00
CA GLY A 135 9.11 -3.54 -1.88
C GLY A 135 9.18 -4.00 -3.33
N GLY A 136 9.90 -5.09 -3.57
CA GLY A 136 10.10 -5.66 -4.90
C GLY A 136 11.44 -5.25 -5.48
N LYS A 137 11.43 -4.60 -6.65
CA LYS A 137 12.66 -4.12 -7.29
C LYS A 137 12.69 -2.61 -7.23
N GLY A 138 13.79 -2.06 -6.74
CA GLY A 138 14.05 -0.63 -6.76
C GLY A 138 14.78 -0.25 -5.50
N HIS A 139 14.71 1.02 -5.16
CA HIS A 139 15.13 1.52 -3.85
C HIS A 139 13.85 1.90 -3.11
N ASP A 140 13.36 0.99 -2.29
CA ASP A 140 12.04 1.11 -1.67
C ASP A 140 12.15 1.78 -0.30
N VAL A 141 11.09 2.44 0.13
CA VAL A 141 10.97 3.09 1.44
C VAL A 141 9.85 2.43 2.21
N PHE A 142 10.18 1.79 3.33
CA PHE A 142 9.18 1.22 4.24
C PHE A 142 8.92 2.17 5.41
N ILE A 143 7.69 2.61 5.57
CA ILE A 143 7.27 3.50 6.65
C ILE A 143 6.56 2.64 7.69
N TYR A 144 7.10 2.63 8.90
CA TYR A 144 6.52 1.91 10.03
C TYR A 144 5.87 2.89 11.00
N THR A 145 4.62 2.66 11.37
CA THR A 145 3.85 3.57 12.24
C THR A 145 3.32 2.90 13.52
N SER A 146 2.87 1.65 13.49
CA SER A 146 2.42 0.90 14.67
C SER A 146 2.16 -0.56 14.31
N GLY A 147 1.83 -1.41 15.28
CA GLY A 147 1.39 -2.78 15.08
C GLY A 147 2.54 -3.73 14.73
N HIS A 148 2.21 -4.92 14.19
CA HIS A 148 3.19 -5.98 13.94
C HIS A 148 3.43 -6.20 12.44
N ASP A 149 4.42 -5.50 11.92
CA ASP A 149 4.76 -5.52 10.50
C ASP A 149 5.88 -6.49 10.15
N VAL A 150 5.79 -7.06 8.95
CA VAL A 150 6.79 -7.96 8.40
C VAL A 150 7.20 -7.50 7.00
N ILE A 151 8.45 -7.07 6.85
CA ILE A 151 9.09 -6.76 5.57
C ILE A 151 9.81 -8.01 5.05
N TRP A 152 9.45 -8.46 3.83
CA TRP A 152 9.89 -9.76 3.30
C TRP A 152 11.17 -9.74 2.48
N ASP A 153 11.50 -8.62 1.85
CA ASP A 153 12.55 -8.53 0.84
C ASP A 153 13.41 -7.27 0.93
N PHE A 154 13.52 -6.69 2.13
CA PHE A 154 14.41 -5.55 2.38
C PHE A 154 15.83 -5.84 1.87
N GLY A 155 16.25 -5.07 0.89
CA GLY A 155 17.50 -5.21 0.17
C GLY A 155 18.50 -4.10 0.46
N PRO A 156 19.69 -4.18 -0.15
CA PRO A 156 20.60 -3.04 -0.20
C PRO A 156 19.92 -1.86 -0.90
N GLN A 157 20.15 -0.63 -0.41
CA GLN A 157 19.60 0.63 -0.93
C GLN A 157 18.15 0.94 -0.54
N ASP A 158 17.41 -0.04 -0.02
CA ASP A 158 16.12 0.23 0.61
C ASP A 158 16.31 1.06 1.88
N GLN A 159 15.31 1.86 2.19
CA GLN A 159 15.25 2.68 3.37
C GLN A 159 14.03 2.29 4.20
N TRP A 160 14.10 2.60 5.47
CA TRP A 160 12.96 2.46 6.36
C TRP A 160 12.90 3.67 7.27
N HIS A 161 11.68 4.13 7.56
CA HIS A 161 11.43 5.27 8.41
C HIS A 161 10.48 4.87 9.54
N LEU A 162 10.87 5.21 10.75
CA LEU A 162 10.05 5.03 11.94
C LEU A 162 9.22 6.30 12.15
N GLN A 163 7.90 6.17 12.14
CA GLN A 163 6.94 7.25 12.39
C GLN A 163 6.10 6.93 13.63
N ILE A 164 6.76 6.57 14.73
CA ILE A 164 6.12 6.40 16.04
C ILE A 164 6.35 7.65 16.92
N PRO A 165 5.34 8.13 17.65
CA PRO A 165 5.41 9.36 18.45
C PRO A 165 6.59 9.42 19.43
N GLU A 166 6.97 8.28 20.02
CA GLU A 166 8.04 8.14 21.01
C GLU A 166 9.42 8.52 20.45
N PHE A 167 9.58 8.48 19.12
CA PHE A 167 10.82 8.81 18.42
C PHE A 167 10.65 9.95 17.41
N ALA A 168 9.51 10.64 17.42
CA ALA A 168 9.16 11.69 16.44
C ALA A 168 10.08 12.92 16.47
N ASP A 169 10.79 13.15 17.59
CA ASP A 169 11.76 14.25 17.73
C ASP A 169 13.13 13.93 17.09
N MET A 170 13.30 12.73 16.51
CA MET A 170 14.54 12.31 15.85
C MET A 170 14.37 12.34 14.32
N ASP A 171 14.88 13.39 13.67
CA ASP A 171 14.91 13.51 12.21
C ASP A 171 15.58 12.31 11.51
N GLN A 172 16.53 11.67 12.20
CA GLN A 172 17.12 10.38 11.84
C GLN A 172 17.44 9.60 13.11
N ILE A 173 16.86 8.40 13.27
CA ILE A 173 17.22 7.51 14.37
C ILE A 173 18.43 6.68 13.93
N PRO A 174 19.62 6.88 14.51
CA PRO A 174 20.76 6.03 14.16
C PRO A 174 20.43 4.60 14.58
N LEU A 175 20.76 3.63 13.72
CA LEU A 175 20.49 2.22 13.99
C LEU A 175 21.09 1.73 15.33
N SER A 176 22.18 2.35 15.79
CA SER A 176 22.77 2.07 17.10
C SER A 176 21.87 2.45 18.29
N ALA A 177 20.99 3.45 18.15
CA ALA A 177 20.01 3.79 19.18
C ALA A 177 18.88 2.75 19.28
N LEU A 178 18.68 1.96 18.23
CA LEU A 178 17.64 0.95 18.14
C LEU A 178 18.10 -0.43 18.60
N TYR A 179 19.41 -0.64 18.82
CA TYR A 179 19.94 -1.93 19.27
C TYR A 179 19.32 -2.43 20.58
N GLY A 180 18.92 -1.52 21.48
CA GLY A 180 18.24 -1.86 22.73
C GLY A 180 16.81 -2.42 22.55
N TYR A 181 16.21 -2.17 21.40
CA TYR A 181 14.84 -2.61 21.04
C TYR A 181 14.86 -3.80 20.09
N SER A 182 16.01 -4.43 19.87
CA SER A 182 16.14 -5.39 18.77
C SER A 182 16.77 -6.70 19.19
N TYR A 183 16.35 -7.76 18.51
CA TYR A 183 16.93 -9.09 18.68
C TYR A 183 16.89 -9.87 17.36
N GLN A 184 17.71 -10.92 17.30
CA GLN A 184 17.77 -11.82 16.15
C GLN A 184 17.01 -13.11 16.49
N ASP A 185 16.00 -13.47 15.70
CA ASP A 185 15.35 -14.78 15.74
C ASP A 185 15.62 -15.56 14.43
N GLY A 186 16.62 -16.45 14.48
CA GLY A 186 17.09 -17.17 13.31
C GLY A 186 17.55 -16.20 12.21
N LYS A 187 16.85 -16.18 11.08
CA LYS A 187 17.09 -15.27 9.95
C LYS A 187 16.17 -14.05 9.95
N THR A 188 15.49 -13.76 11.05
CA THR A 188 14.63 -12.59 11.18
C THR A 188 15.30 -11.61 12.14
N LEU A 189 15.49 -10.38 11.69
CA LEU A 189 15.85 -9.28 12.58
C LEU A 189 14.54 -8.64 13.06
N VAL A 190 14.38 -8.51 14.37
CA VAL A 190 13.15 -7.99 14.99
C VAL A 190 13.49 -6.73 15.76
N PHE A 191 12.69 -5.68 15.58
CA PHE A 191 12.61 -4.52 16.46
C PHE A 191 11.29 -4.58 17.22
N ASP A 192 11.33 -4.62 18.54
CA ASP A 192 10.19 -4.64 19.46
C ASP A 192 10.20 -3.32 20.25
N PHE A 193 9.25 -2.46 19.92
CA PHE A 193 9.11 -1.12 20.50
C PHE A 193 8.23 -1.11 21.76
N GLY A 194 7.69 -2.27 22.16
CA GLY A 194 6.73 -2.41 23.26
C GLY A 194 5.28 -2.29 22.80
N ASP A 195 4.33 -2.56 23.71
CA ASP A 195 2.88 -2.43 23.50
C ASP A 195 2.27 -3.15 22.27
N GLY A 196 3.02 -4.09 21.67
CA GLY A 196 2.61 -4.85 20.49
C GLY A 196 3.18 -4.29 19.17
N ASP A 197 3.92 -3.18 19.24
CA ASP A 197 4.59 -2.55 18.11
C ASP A 197 5.89 -3.30 17.79
N VAL A 198 5.86 -4.10 16.72
CA VAL A 198 6.96 -4.94 16.28
C VAL A 198 7.20 -4.77 14.78
N LEU A 199 8.46 -4.55 14.39
CA LEU A 199 8.89 -4.56 13.00
C LEU A 199 9.88 -5.69 12.74
N GLU A 200 9.51 -6.60 11.84
CA GLU A 200 10.34 -7.72 11.42
C GLU A 200 10.91 -7.54 10.02
N PHE A 201 12.22 -7.74 9.89
CA PHE A 201 12.90 -7.89 8.61
C PHE A 201 13.21 -9.37 8.38
N ARG A 202 12.51 -10.01 7.44
CA ARG A 202 12.73 -11.42 7.10
C ARG A 202 14.00 -11.60 6.28
N ASN A 203 14.68 -12.73 6.51
CA ASN A 203 15.98 -13.05 5.92
C ASN A 203 17.07 -12.00 6.18
N MET A 204 16.92 -11.19 7.23
CA MET A 204 17.82 -10.11 7.60
C MET A 204 18.60 -10.44 8.88
N THR A 205 19.82 -9.91 8.96
CA THR A 205 20.64 -9.91 10.19
C THR A 205 21.10 -8.50 10.50
N PHE A 206 21.57 -8.23 11.73
CA PHE A 206 22.16 -6.92 12.06
C PHE A 206 23.30 -6.50 11.13
N SER A 207 24.20 -7.43 10.77
CA SER A 207 25.27 -7.13 9.81
C SER A 207 24.69 -6.81 8.44
N GLY A 208 23.72 -7.61 7.99
CA GLY A 208 23.04 -7.39 6.70
C GLY A 208 22.35 -6.03 6.63
N LEU A 209 21.70 -5.60 7.71
CA LEU A 209 21.04 -4.30 7.77
C LEU A 209 22.06 -3.15 7.75
N ASN A 210 23.15 -3.26 8.52
CA ASN A 210 24.24 -2.27 8.47
C ASN A 210 24.83 -2.16 7.05
N ASP A 211 25.08 -3.29 6.39
CA ASP A 211 25.64 -3.32 5.03
C ASP A 211 24.68 -2.75 3.98
N ALA A 212 23.37 -2.92 4.19
CA ALA A 212 22.33 -2.36 3.32
C ALA A 212 22.23 -0.82 3.43
N LEU A 213 22.48 -0.27 4.61
CA LEU A 213 22.41 1.18 4.89
C LEU A 213 23.70 1.96 4.53
N LEU A 214 24.80 1.27 4.21
CA LEU A 214 26.11 1.89 3.92
C LEU A 214 26.42 2.05 2.42
N GLN A 215 25.49 1.69 1.53
CA GLN A 215 25.66 1.70 0.07
C GLN A 215 24.80 2.77 -0.60
#